data_AF-A0A517PST5-F1
#
_entry.id   AF-A0A517PST5-F1
#
_cell.length_a   1.000
_cell.length_b   1.000
_cell.length_c   1.000
_cell.angle_alpha   90.00
_cell.angle_beta   90.00
_cell.angle_gamma   90.00
#
_symmetry.space_group_name_H-M   'P 1'
#
loop_
_entity.id
_entity.type
_entity.pdbx_description
1 polymer ?
#
loop_
_entity_poly.entity_id
_entity_poly.type
_entity_poly.pdbx_seq_one_letter_code
_entity_poly.pdbx_strand_id
1 'polypeptide(L)'
;MRDRKTLKVTQKEVTQAFSVGDWGIRYPPLLSIDQAADLLQVPKATIYQWNSEGKLTGCVQRLGKHLRFLRDRLVLKLMSKGV
;
A
#
# COMPACT_ATOMS: atom_id res chain seq x y z
N MET A 1 -12.17 20.54 7.90
CA MET A 1 -11.08 19.60 7.51
C MET A 1 -10.48 19.06 8.80
N ARG A 2 -10.55 17.74 9.06
CA ARG A 2 -9.80 17.17 10.20
C ARG A 2 -8.32 17.20 9.82
N ASP A 3 -7.50 17.85 10.64
CA ASP A 3 -6.04 17.72 10.58
C ASP A 3 -5.68 16.24 10.62
N ARG A 4 -5.35 15.66 9.46
CA ARG A 4 -4.78 14.31 9.40
C ARG A 4 -3.37 14.44 9.93
N LYS A 5 -3.21 14.18 11.23
CA LYS A 5 -1.89 14.02 11.86
C LYS A 5 -1.15 12.94 11.06
N THR A 6 -0.17 13.35 10.26
CA THR A 6 0.67 12.45 9.49
C THR A 6 1.53 11.66 10.46
N LEU A 7 1.23 10.38 10.58
CA LEU A 7 2.03 9.47 11.39
C LEU A 7 3.35 9.25 10.65
N LYS A 8 4.45 9.73 11.23
CA LYS A 8 5.81 9.48 10.71
C LYS A 8 6.20 8.04 11.00
N VAL A 9 5.66 7.12 10.21
CA VAL A 9 6.03 5.71 10.28
C VAL A 9 7.24 5.49 9.39
N THR A 10 8.24 4.78 9.91
CA THR A 10 9.45 4.42 9.21
C THR A 10 9.30 3.09 8.48
N GLN A 11 10.11 2.86 7.44
CA GLN A 11 10.08 1.59 6.71
C GLN A 11 10.34 0.39 7.63
N LYS A 12 11.24 0.53 8.61
CA LYS A 12 11.56 -0.54 9.56
C LYS A 12 10.35 -0.94 10.40
N GLU A 13 9.57 0.03 10.87
CA GLU A 13 8.34 -0.23 11.64
C GLU A 13 7.30 -0.95 10.79
N VAL A 14 7.15 -0.55 9.52
CA VAL A 14 6.26 -1.25 8.59
C VAL A 14 6.73 -2.70 8.39
N THR A 15 8.00 -2.91 8.07
CA THR A 15 8.53 -4.27 7.87
C THR A 15 8.37 -5.13 9.12
N GLN A 16 8.61 -4.56 10.31
CA GLN A 16 8.45 -5.25 11.58
C GLN A 16 6.98 -5.60 11.89
N ALA A 17 6.04 -4.71 11.57
CA ALA A 17 4.61 -4.99 11.75
C ALA A 17 4.14 -6.19 10.92
N PHE A 18 4.74 -6.42 9.75
CA PHE A 18 4.43 -7.57 8.89
C PHE A 18 5.36 -8.78 9.08
N SER A 19 6.38 -8.70 9.93
CA SER A 19 7.28 -9.83 10.20
C SER A 19 6.76 -10.77 11.30
N VAL A 20 5.69 -10.39 12.00
CA VAL A 20 5.11 -11.14 13.11
C VAL A 20 3.85 -11.88 12.64
N GLY A 21 3.81 -13.20 12.84
CA GLY A 21 2.64 -14.04 12.55
C GLY A 21 2.33 -14.23 11.06
N ASP A 22 1.08 -14.58 10.75
CA ASP A 22 0.63 -14.94 9.39
C ASP A 22 0.47 -13.72 8.44
N TRP A 23 0.67 -12.51 8.96
CA TRP A 23 0.53 -11.26 8.19
C TRP A 23 1.50 -11.18 7.02
N GLY A 24 2.72 -11.70 7.17
CA GLY A 24 3.72 -11.75 6.09
C GLY A 24 3.35 -12.71 4.96
N ILE A 25 2.56 -13.75 5.25
CA ILE A 25 2.05 -14.71 4.27
C ILE A 25 0.84 -14.11 3.53
N ARG A 26 -0.10 -13.51 4.28
CA ARG A 26 -1.31 -12.91 3.71
C ARG A 26 -1.00 -11.66 2.87
N TYR A 27 -0.07 -10.83 3.34
CA TYR A 27 0.37 -9.59 2.68
C TYR A 27 1.87 -9.65 2.41
N PRO A 28 2.29 -10.37 1.35
CA PRO A 28 3.69 -10.46 0.98
C PRO A 28 4.27 -9.09 0.56
N PRO A 29 5.60 -8.95 0.43
CA PRO A 29 6.23 -7.68 0.03
C PRO A 29 5.71 -7.11 -1.29
N LEU A 30 5.29 -7.98 -2.22
CA LEU A 30 4.64 -7.63 -3.49
C LEU A 30 3.16 -8.04 -3.45
N LEU A 31 2.28 -7.05 -3.33
CA LEU A 31 0.85 -7.26 -3.28
C LEU A 31 0.25 -7.31 -4.69
N SER A 32 -0.72 -8.21 -4.87
CA SER A 32 -1.74 -8.05 -5.92
C SER A 32 -2.64 -6.86 -5.63
N ILE A 33 -3.42 -6.43 -6.63
CA ILE A 33 -4.44 -5.40 -6.42
C ILE A 33 -5.48 -5.81 -5.37
N ASP A 34 -5.82 -7.09 -5.32
CA ASP A 34 -6.80 -7.63 -4.37
C ASP A 34 -6.27 -7.55 -2.95
N GLN A 35 -5.01 -7.96 -2.75
CA GLN A 35 -4.34 -7.84 -1.45
C GLN A 35 -4.12 -6.39 -1.04
N ALA A 36 -3.85 -5.49 -1.99
CA ALA A 36 -3.72 -4.07 -1.70
C ALA A 36 -5.07 -3.46 -1.29
N ALA A 37 -6.16 -3.83 -1.97
CA ALA A 37 -7.52 -3.39 -1.65
C ALA A 37 -7.94 -3.87 -0.25
N ASP A 38 -7.68 -5.14 0.04
CA ASP A 38 -7.97 -5.75 1.33
C ASP A 38 -7.11 -5.14 2.45
N LEU A 39 -5.80 -4.98 2.23
CA LEU A 39 -4.90 -4.38 3.22
C LEU A 39 -5.32 -2.95 3.60
N LEU A 40 -5.77 -2.18 2.60
CA LEU A 40 -6.15 -0.78 2.78
C LEU A 40 -7.63 -0.59 3.13
N GLN A 41 -8.41 -1.68 3.13
CA GLN A 41 -9.86 -1.66 3.35
C GLN A 41 -10.57 -0.66 2.41
N VAL A 42 -10.17 -0.65 1.13
CA VAL A 42 -10.79 0.17 0.08
C VAL A 42 -11.21 -0.69 -1.12
N PRO A 43 -12.25 -0.29 -1.87
CA PRO A 43 -12.61 -0.99 -3.09
C PRO A 43 -11.46 -1.01 -4.11
N LYS A 44 -11.35 -2.09 -4.91
CA LYS A 44 -10.36 -2.20 -6.01
C LYS A 44 -10.45 -1.02 -6.99
N ALA A 45 -11.67 -0.54 -7.24
CA ALA A 45 -11.94 0.62 -8.10
C ALA A 45 -11.21 1.87 -7.61
N THR A 46 -11.15 2.08 -6.29
CA THR A 46 -10.42 3.19 -5.67
C THR A 46 -8.92 3.08 -5.92
N ILE A 47 -8.35 1.88 -5.85
CA ILE A 47 -6.93 1.67 -6.19
C ILE A 47 -6.65 1.93 -7.66
N TYR A 48 -7.53 1.49 -8.56
CA TYR A 48 -7.42 1.81 -9.99
C TYR A 48 -7.49 3.31 -10.24
N GLN A 49 -8.42 4.01 -9.59
CA GLN A 49 -8.55 5.46 -9.67
C GLN A 49 -7.27 6.16 -9.21
N TRP A 50 -6.74 5.79 -8.04
CA TRP A 50 -5.49 6.37 -7.54
C TRP A 50 -4.29 6.08 -8.44
N ASN A 51 -4.28 4.92 -9.09
CA ASN A 51 -3.27 4.58 -10.09
C ASN A 51 -3.40 5.46 -11.34
N SER A 52 -4.62 5.67 -11.87
CA SER A 52 -4.85 6.56 -13.02
C SER A 52 -4.57 8.02 -12.70
N GLU A 53 -4.79 8.46 -11.46
CA GLU A 53 -4.47 9.80 -10.98
C GLU A 53 -2.97 10.00 -10.70
N GLY A 54 -2.13 8.98 -10.90
CA GLY A 54 -0.69 9.04 -10.64
C GLY A 54 -0.32 9.09 -9.15
N LYS A 55 -1.30 8.93 -8.25
CA LYS A 55 -1.08 8.98 -6.80
C LYS A 55 -0.30 7.78 -6.27
N LEU A 56 -0.27 6.66 -6.99
CA LEU A 56 0.49 5.46 -6.62
C LEU A 56 1.87 5.36 -7.30
N THR A 57 2.32 6.45 -7.95
CA THR A 57 3.65 6.51 -8.60
C THR A 57 4.76 6.16 -7.61
N GLY A 58 5.63 5.21 -7.99
CA GLY A 58 6.75 4.72 -7.17
C GLY A 58 6.40 3.57 -6.21
N CYS A 59 5.11 3.26 -6.04
CA CYS A 59 4.61 2.14 -5.22
C CYS A 59 4.08 0.98 -6.07
N VAL A 60 3.75 1.23 -7.34
CA VAL A 60 3.23 0.24 -8.28
C VAL A 60 4.29 -0.12 -9.33
N GLN A 61 4.31 -1.39 -9.72
CA GLN A 61 5.09 -1.91 -10.82
C GLN A 61 4.18 -2.77 -11.71
N ARG A 62 4.26 -2.56 -13.01
CA ARG A 62 3.57 -3.39 -13.98
C ARG A 62 4.41 -4.64 -14.25
N LEU A 63 3.89 -5.81 -13.92
CA LEU A 63 4.50 -7.10 -14.19
C LEU A 63 3.63 -7.83 -15.23
N GLY A 64 3.99 -7.65 -16.50
CA GLY A 64 3.20 -8.13 -17.63
C GLY A 64 1.81 -7.48 -17.67
N LYS A 65 0.76 -8.31 -17.57
CA LYS A 65 -0.65 -7.87 -17.55
C LYS A 65 -1.13 -7.41 -16.18
N HIS A 66 -0.38 -7.69 -15.10
CA HIS A 66 -0.83 -7.45 -13.73
C HIS A 66 -0.11 -6.26 -13.08
N LEU A 67 -0.86 -5.48 -12.30
CA LEU A 67 -0.29 -4.47 -11.41
C LEU A 67 0.14 -5.14 -10.11
N ARG A 68 1.38 -4.87 -9.69
CA ARG A 68 1.94 -5.31 -8.42
C ARG A 68 2.31 -4.10 -7.59
N PHE A 69 2.04 -4.15 -6.29
CA PHE A 69 2.29 -3.04 -5.38
C PHE A 69 3.36 -3.43 -4.36
N LEU A 70 4.35 -2.57 -4.18
CA LEU A 70 5.31 -2.71 -3.10
C LEU A 70 4.62 -2.34 -1.78
N ARG A 71 4.33 -3.35 -0.95
CA ARG A 71 3.58 -3.22 0.31
C ARG A 71 4.11 -2.06 1.16
N ASP A 72 5.40 -2.10 1.47
CA ASP A 72 6.00 -1.16 2.41
C ASP A 72 5.93 0.27 1.87
N ARG A 73 6.19 0.48 0.57
CA ARG A 73 6.08 1.80 -0.05
C ARG A 73 4.64 2.29 -0.11
N LEU A 74 3.68 1.40 -0.36
CA LEU A 74 2.26 1.72 -0.41
C LEU A 74 1.77 2.21 0.95
N VAL A 75 2.06 1.45 2.00
CA VAL A 75 1.69 1.77 3.39
C VAL A 75 2.34 3.09 3.83
N LEU A 76 3.64 3.25 3.58
CA LEU A 76 4.36 4.49 3.91
C LEU A 76 3.77 5.70 3.20
N LYS A 77 3.41 5.57 1.93
CA LYS A 77 2.84 6.68 1.16
C LYS A 77 1.48 7.12 1.73
N LEU A 78 0.63 6.15 2.09
CA LEU A 78 -0.66 6.41 2.72
C LEU A 78 -0.52 7.07 4.09
N MET A 79 0.39 6.57 4.94
CA MET A 79 0.59 7.10 6.28
C MET A 79 1.26 8.48 6.29
N SER A 80 2.18 8.73 5.33
CA SER A 80 3.00 9.94 5.30
C SER A 80 2.41 11.10 4.50
N LYS A 81 1.64 10.83 3.44
CA LYS A 81 1.11 11.87 2.54
C LYS A 81 -0.41 11.85 2.41
N GLY A 82 -1.07 10.78 2.84
CA GLY A 82 -2.45 10.52 2.42
C GLY A 82 -2.54 10.27 0.91
N VAL A 83 -3.70 9.83 0.45
CA VAL A 83 -4.03 9.63 -0.97
C VAL A 83 -5.23 10.50 -1.33
#